data_AF-A0A9E5K0W8-F1
#
_entry.id   AF-A0A9E5K0W8-F1
#
_cell.length_a   1.000
_cell.length_b   1.000
_cell.length_c   1.000
_cell.angle_alpha   90.00
_cell.angle_beta   90.00
_cell.angle_gamma   90.00
#
_symmetry.space_group_name_H-M   'P 1'
#
loop_
_entity.id
_entity.type
_entity.pdbx_description
1 polymer ?
#
loop_
_entity_poly.entity_id
_entity_poly.type
_entity_poly.pdbx_seq_one_letter_code
_entity_poly.pdbx_strand_id
1 'polypeptide(L)'
;MKKHILFEVCGRIILAACLFVGLSAMLFEINKDEIVKIEPMTVSNIELKDPLDAELIWCRHLGDEALRDKECLRAWSENRARFFKRDKTGVASKQATNTFVQSADMKRR
;
A
#
# COMPACT_ATOMS: atom_id res chain seq x y z
N MET A 1 49.28 -25.11 -2.29
CA MET A 1 47.98 -25.16 -3.01
C MET A 1 46.79 -24.69 -2.15
N LYS A 2 46.55 -25.22 -0.94
CA LYS A 2 45.40 -24.80 -0.09
C LYS A 2 45.34 -23.29 0.25
N LYS A 3 46.48 -22.62 0.46
CA LYS A 3 46.55 -21.19 0.80
C LYS A 3 46.09 -20.28 -0.35
N HIS A 4 46.27 -20.70 -1.61
CA HIS A 4 45.89 -19.93 -2.80
C HIS A 4 44.37 -19.96 -3.01
N ILE A 5 43.75 -21.13 -2.79
CA ILE A 5 42.29 -21.31 -2.83
C ILE A 5 41.62 -20.55 -1.68
N LEU A 6 42.23 -20.57 -0.49
CA LEU A 6 41.72 -19.82 0.66
C LEU A 6 41.74 -18.31 0.39
N PHE A 7 42.79 -17.79 -0.26
CA PHE A 7 42.88 -16.35 -0.58
C PHE A 7 41.84 -15.91 -1.62
N GLU A 8 41.62 -16.71 -2.67
CA GLU A 8 40.54 -16.45 -3.64
C GLU A 8 39.15 -16.46 -3.00
N VAL A 9 38.87 -17.45 -2.15
CA VAL A 9 37.56 -17.58 -1.49
C VAL A 9 37.34 -16.43 -0.51
N CYS A 10 38.33 -16.09 0.31
CA CYS A 10 38.24 -14.95 1.22
C CYS A 10 38.06 -13.63 0.45
N GLY A 11 38.78 -13.45 -0.66
CA GLY A 11 38.64 -12.25 -1.51
C GLY A 11 37.22 -12.08 -2.06
N ARG A 12 36.60 -13.16 -2.54
CA ARG A 12 35.22 -13.14 -3.05
C ARG A 12 34.19 -12.87 -1.95
N ILE A 13 34.37 -13.43 -0.76
CA ILE A 13 33.49 -13.20 0.38
C ILE A 13 33.55 -11.75 0.84
N ILE A 14 34.76 -11.17 0.94
CA ILE A 14 34.95 -9.77 1.32
C ILE A 14 34.29 -8.84 0.29
N LEU A 15 34.47 -9.10 -1.01
CA LEU A 15 33.83 -8.32 -2.06
C LEU A 15 32.30 -8.37 -1.98
N ALA A 16 31.71 -9.57 -1.80
CA ALA A 16 30.26 -9.74 -1.67
C ALA A 16 29.71 -9.02 -0.43
N ALA A 17 30.41 -9.10 0.71
CA ALA A 17 30.02 -8.42 1.93
C ALA A 17 30.06 -6.89 1.77
N CYS A 18 31.10 -6.33 1.15
CA CYS A 18 31.19 -4.90 0.87
C CYS A 18 30.07 -4.40 -0.05
N LEU A 19 29.73 -5.15 -1.10
CA LEU A 19 28.62 -4.82 -1.99
C LEU A 19 27.28 -4.82 -1.24
N PHE A 20 27.05 -5.81 -0.38
CA PHE A 20 25.81 -5.92 0.39
C PHE A 20 25.65 -4.76 1.40
N VAL A 21 26.73 -4.44 2.12
CA VAL A 21 26.75 -3.33 3.08
C VAL A 21 26.64 -1.98 2.38
N GLY A 22 27.35 -1.77 1.26
CA GLY A 22 27.26 -0.54 0.48
C GLY A 22 25.87 -0.28 -0.11
N LEU A 23 25.23 -1.33 -0.64
CA LEU A 23 23.85 -1.23 -1.14
C LEU A 23 22.86 -0.93 -0.01
N SER A 24 23.06 -1.55 1.17
CA SER A 24 22.23 -1.29 2.35
C SER A 24 22.41 0.12 2.91
N ALA A 25 23.64 0.65 2.88
CA ALA A 25 23.95 2.01 3.33
C ALA A 25 23.27 3.08 2.45
N MET A 26 23.15 2.83 1.14
CA MET A 26 22.42 3.73 0.23
C MET A 26 20.91 3.76 0.53
N LEU A 27 20.36 2.73 1.19
CA LEU A 27 18.99 2.70 1.67
C LEU A 27 18.82 3.35 3.07
N PHE A 28 19.91 3.59 3.79
CA PHE A 28 19.90 3.99 5.20
C PHE A 28 20.01 5.51 5.43
N GLU A 29 20.22 6.32 4.38
CA GLU A 29 20.24 7.79 4.54
C GLU A 29 18.85 8.42 4.74
N ILE A 30 17.75 7.67 4.62
CA ILE A 30 16.39 8.21 4.84
C ILE A 30 15.91 8.03 6.29
N ASN A 31 16.64 7.32 7.15
CA ASN A 31 16.10 6.93 8.46
C ASN A 31 16.90 7.41 9.68
N LYS A 32 17.79 8.40 9.51
CA LYS A 32 18.55 8.96 10.64
C LYS A 32 18.09 10.31 11.15
N ASP A 33 17.39 11.11 10.34
CA ASP A 33 16.88 12.43 10.76
C ASP A 33 15.38 12.65 10.51
N GLU A 34 14.68 11.68 9.94
CA GLU A 34 13.23 11.62 10.00
C GLU A 34 12.85 10.45 10.92
N ILE A 35 12.54 10.78 12.18
CA ILE A 35 11.19 10.45 12.62
C ILE A 35 10.36 10.90 11.44
N VAL A 36 9.95 9.97 10.56
CA VAL A 36 8.94 10.25 9.57
C VAL A 36 7.85 10.81 10.45
N LYS A 37 7.74 12.14 10.41
CA LYS A 37 6.57 12.85 10.82
C LYS A 37 5.61 12.29 9.79
N ILE A 38 5.05 11.12 10.12
CA ILE A 38 3.68 10.82 9.87
C ILE A 38 3.06 12.05 10.52
N GLU A 39 2.98 13.15 9.76
CA GLU A 39 1.92 14.09 9.97
C GLU A 39 0.76 13.14 10.10
N PRO A 40 0.15 13.03 11.30
CA PRO A 40 -1.11 12.32 11.36
C PRO A 40 -1.85 12.99 10.23
N MET A 41 -2.16 12.24 9.14
CA MET A 41 -3.04 12.76 8.13
C MET A 41 -4.18 13.21 8.99
N THR A 42 -4.28 14.52 9.19
CA THR A 42 -5.33 15.07 10.01
C THR A 42 -6.49 14.56 9.20
N VAL A 43 -7.25 13.63 9.80
CA VAL A 43 -8.48 13.11 9.25
C VAL A 43 -9.35 14.34 9.28
N SER A 44 -9.11 15.18 8.29
CA SER A 44 -9.43 16.59 8.28
C SER A 44 -10.84 16.54 7.79
N ASN A 45 -11.72 16.28 8.76
CA ASN A 45 -13.13 16.26 8.54
C ASN A 45 -13.51 15.32 7.39
N ILE A 46 -13.05 14.06 7.44
CA ILE A 46 -13.93 13.00 6.92
C ILE A 46 -15.12 13.07 7.87
N GLU A 47 -16.10 13.90 7.51
CA GLU A 47 -17.43 13.86 8.06
C GLU A 47 -17.71 12.39 8.32
N LEU A 48 -17.87 12.02 9.59
CA LEU A 48 -18.07 10.65 10.07
C LEU A 48 -19.48 10.20 9.64
N LYS A 49 -19.72 10.30 8.33
CA LYS A 49 -20.97 10.16 7.62
C LYS A 49 -21.36 8.69 7.57
N ASP A 50 -20.37 7.83 7.72
CA ASP A 50 -20.49 6.40 7.73
C ASP A 50 -20.12 5.88 9.13
N PRO A 51 -21.03 5.20 9.84
CA PRO A 51 -20.70 4.57 11.12
C PRO A 51 -19.55 3.56 11.00
N LEU A 52 -19.28 3.05 9.79
CA LEU A 52 -18.16 2.15 9.51
C LEU A 52 -16.79 2.82 9.74
N ASP A 53 -16.66 4.13 9.52
CA ASP A 53 -15.38 4.83 9.69
C ASP A 53 -14.97 4.88 11.17
N ALA A 54 -15.94 5.06 12.08
CA ALA A 54 -15.69 5.02 13.52
C ALA A 54 -15.17 3.63 13.97
N GLU A 55 -15.77 2.56 13.46
CA GLU A 55 -15.38 1.17 13.76
C GLU A 55 -13.96 0.87 13.23
N LEU A 56 -13.64 1.32 12.01
CA LEU A 56 -12.31 1.19 11.42
C LEU A 56 -11.22 1.96 12.18
N ILE A 57 -11.55 3.15 12.69
CA ILE A 57 -10.65 3.93 13.54
C ILE A 57 -10.42 3.18 14.85
N TRP A 58 -11.47 2.68 15.49
CA TRP A 58 -11.34 1.93 16.73
C TRP A 58 -10.46 0.68 16.55
N CYS A 59 -10.71 -0.12 15.50
CA CYS A 59 -9.89 -1.29 15.19
C CYS A 59 -8.42 -0.96 14.91
N ARG A 60 -8.13 0.22 14.37
CA ARG A 60 -6.73 0.68 14.19
C ARG A 60 -6.04 0.96 15.52
N HIS A 61 -6.77 1.49 16.50
CA HIS A 61 -6.22 1.78 17.83
C HIS A 61 -5.91 0.49 18.62
N LEU A 62 -6.62 -0.62 18.33
CA LEU A 62 -6.37 -1.92 18.97
C LEU A 62 -5.08 -2.61 18.47
N GLY A 63 -4.61 -2.31 17.25
CA GLY A 63 -3.40 -2.90 16.69
C GLY A 63 -3.47 -4.43 16.58
N ASP A 64 -2.52 -5.14 17.17
CA ASP A 64 -2.40 -6.61 17.08
C ASP A 64 -3.60 -7.36 17.68
N GLU A 65 -4.32 -6.75 18.62
CA GLU A 65 -5.53 -7.34 19.19
C GLU A 65 -6.67 -7.39 18.17
N ALA A 66 -6.75 -6.40 17.28
CA ALA A 66 -7.75 -6.35 16.21
C ALA A 66 -7.60 -7.49 15.20
N LEU A 67 -6.41 -8.12 15.09
CA LEU A 67 -6.18 -9.25 14.19
C LEU A 67 -6.92 -10.52 14.62
N ARG A 68 -7.30 -10.63 15.89
CA ARG A 68 -8.05 -11.77 16.43
C ARG A 68 -9.51 -11.43 16.74
N ASP A 69 -9.87 -10.15 16.65
CA ASP A 69 -11.22 -9.66 16.88
C ASP A 69 -12.10 -9.86 15.64
N LYS A 70 -13.25 -10.52 15.83
CA LYS A 70 -14.16 -10.85 14.72
C LYS A 70 -14.85 -9.61 14.15
N GLU A 71 -15.15 -8.62 14.97
CA GLU A 71 -15.79 -7.38 14.53
C GLU A 71 -14.83 -6.55 13.69
N CYS A 72 -13.55 -6.48 14.09
CA CYS A 72 -12.54 -5.79 13.29
C CYS A 72 -12.29 -6.46 11.93
N LEU A 73 -12.23 -7.79 11.88
CA LEU A 73 -12.12 -8.53 10.62
C LEU A 73 -13.34 -8.27 9.71
N ARG A 74 -14.55 -8.23 10.29
CA ARG A 74 -15.80 -7.90 9.57
C ARG A 74 -15.72 -6.48 8.99
N ALA A 75 -15.40 -5.49 9.81
CA ALA A 75 -15.32 -4.08 9.41
C ALA A 75 -14.34 -3.86 8.25
N TRP A 76 -13.15 -4.47 8.29
CA TRP A 76 -12.19 -4.39 7.18
C TRP A 76 -12.69 -5.05 5.89
N SER A 77 -13.32 -6.21 5.99
CA SER A 77 -13.88 -6.89 4.82
C SER A 77 -14.96 -6.05 4.15
N GLU A 78 -15.81 -5.40 4.95
CA GLU A 78 -16.88 -4.53 4.48
C GLU A 78 -16.36 -3.26 3.82
N ASN A 79 -15.37 -2.62 4.45
CA ASN A 79 -14.70 -1.44 3.89
C ASN A 79 -14.12 -1.75 2.50
N ARG A 80 -13.38 -2.86 2.39
CA ARG A 80 -12.79 -3.32 1.13
C ARG A 80 -13.87 -3.60 0.07
N ALA A 81 -14.99 -4.22 0.45
CA ALA A 81 -16.11 -4.47 -0.47
C ALA A 81 -16.75 -3.16 -0.97
N ARG A 82 -16.89 -2.15 -0.11
CA ARG A 82 -17.45 -0.83 -0.47
C ARG A 82 -16.54 -0.09 -1.46
N PHE A 83 -15.23 -0.14 -1.27
CA PHE A 83 -14.27 0.43 -2.25
C PHE A 83 -14.49 -0.14 -3.65
N PHE A 84 -14.49 -1.48 -3.78
CA PHE A 84 -14.67 -2.11 -5.09
C PHE A 84 -16.07 -1.92 -5.69
N LYS A 85 -17.11 -1.73 -4.87
CA LYS A 85 -18.45 -1.40 -5.37
C LYS A 85 -18.49 0.00 -5.99
N ARG A 86 -17.82 0.99 -5.39
CA ARG A 86 -17.73 2.35 -5.94
C ARG A 86 -17.02 2.36 -7.30
N ASP A 87 -15.96 1.57 -7.45
CA ASP A 87 -15.24 1.44 -8.72
C ASP A 87 -16.13 0.92 -9.86
N LYS A 88 -16.97 -0.08 -9.57
CA LYS A 88 -17.91 -0.64 -10.56
C LYS A 88 -18.96 0.37 -11.01
N THR A 89 -19.47 1.21 -10.10
CA THR A 89 -20.44 2.25 -10.47
C THR A 89 -19.83 3.33 -11.36
N GLY A 90 -18.56 3.68 -11.15
CA GLY A 90 -17.83 4.62 -12.02
C GLY A 90 -17.55 4.05 -13.41
N VAL A 91 -17.21 2.76 -13.51
CA VAL A 91 -17.02 2.07 -14.80
C VAL A 91 -18.35 1.95 -15.56
N ALA A 92 -19.44 1.59 -14.89
CA ALA A 92 -20.77 1.54 -15.51
C ALA A 92 -21.23 2.92 -16.03
N SER A 93 -20.96 4.00 -15.28
CA SER A 93 -21.26 5.36 -15.72
C SER A 93 -20.44 5.76 -16.95
N LYS A 94 -19.14 5.42 -17.00
CA LYS A 94 -18.28 5.71 -18.17
C LYS A 94 -18.69 4.88 -19.40
N GLN A 95 -19.12 3.64 -19.19
CA GLN A 95 -19.63 2.78 -20.25
C GLN A 95 -20.92 3.34 -20.86
N ALA A 96 -21.86 3.78 -20.02
CA ALA A 96 -23.13 4.36 -20.45
C ALA A 96 -22.93 5.64 -21.30
N THR A 97 -21.98 6.49 -20.92
CA THR A 97 -21.62 7.67 -21.71
C THR A 97 -20.96 7.32 -23.04
N ASN A 98 -20.06 6.32 -23.07
CA ASN A 98 -19.39 5.92 -24.31
C ASN A 98 -20.37 5.29 -25.32
N THR A 99 -21.31 4.46 -24.86
CA THR A 99 -22.33 3.87 -25.73
C THR A 99 -23.29 4.93 -26.30
N PHE A 100 -23.65 5.94 -25.50
CA PHE A 100 -24.49 7.04 -25.97
C PHE A 100 -23.78 7.87 -27.06
N VAL A 101 -22.52 8.25 -26.86
CA VAL A 101 -21.73 8.99 -27.85
C VAL A 101 -21.57 8.20 -29.15
N GLN A 102 -21.28 6.90 -29.06
CA GLN A 102 -21.08 6.04 -30.23
C GLN A 102 -22.37 5.87 -31.06
N SER A 103 -23.54 5.85 -30.41
CA SER A 103 -24.83 5.84 -31.10
C SER A 103 -25.16 7.15 -31.80
N ALA A 104 -24.74 8.29 -31.24
CA ALA A 104 -24.92 9.61 -31.84
C ALA A 104 -23.98 9.84 -33.06
N ASP A 105 -22.78 9.26 -33.03
CA ASP A 105 -21.83 9.28 -34.16
C ASP A 105 -22.29 8.39 -35.31
N MET A 106 -22.88 7.21 -35.02
CA MET A 106 -23.36 6.29 -36.05
C MET A 106 -24.54 6.85 -36.86
N LYS A 107 -25.36 7.72 -36.27
CA LYS A 107 -26.48 8.39 -36.96
C LYS A 107 -26.05 9.58 -37.83
N ARG A 108 -24.77 9.97 -37.75
CA ARG A 108 -24.21 11.12 -38.48
C ARG A 108 -23.40 10.71 -39.73
N ARG A 109 -23.24 9.41 -39.98
CA ARG A 109 -22.73 8.85 -41.25
C ARG A 109 -23.88 8.29 -42.08
#